data_AF-A0A7X7DYJ6-F1
#
_entry.id   AF-A0A7X7DYJ6-F1
#
_cell.length_a   1.000
_cell.length_b   1.000
_cell.length_c   1.000
_cell.angle_alpha   90.00
_cell.angle_beta   90.00
_cell.angle_gamma   90.00
#
_symmetry.space_group_name_H-M   'P 1'
#
loop_
_entity.id
_entity.type
_entity.pdbx_description
1 polymer ?
#
loop_
_entity_poly.entity_id
_entity_poly.type
_entity_poly.pdbx_seq_one_letter_code
_entity_poly.pdbx_strand_id
1 'polypeptide(L)'
;MIFWIKKLAFILGVSAFFAILLINIGTSENPFDPFNVLSAVIKALLGAGLCWFCGFIIGDILFKGVFTDIEIDRTNLLEGGLLQRI
;
A
#
# COMPACT_ATOMS: atom_id res chain seq x y z
N MET A 1 4.96 -6.16 -10.99
CA MET A 1 3.83 -6.07 -10.03
C MET A 1 4.29 -5.84 -8.59
N ILE A 2 5.17 -6.69 -8.03
CA ILE A 2 5.62 -6.59 -6.62
C ILE A 2 6.20 -5.21 -6.25
N PHE A 3 6.92 -4.54 -7.17
CA PHE A 3 7.43 -3.18 -6.96
C PHE A 3 6.32 -2.14 -6.69
N TRP A 4 5.24 -2.17 -7.47
CA TRP A 4 4.12 -1.24 -7.33
C TRP A 4 3.33 -1.50 -6.04
N ILE A 5 3.14 -2.76 -5.65
CA ILE A 5 2.49 -3.14 -4.40
C ILE A 5 3.30 -2.63 -3.20
N LYS A 6 4.63 -2.83 -3.22
CA LYS A 6 5.53 -2.32 -2.17
C LYS A 6 5.46 -0.79 -2.07
N LYS A 7 5.42 -0.09 -3.21
CA LYS A 7 5.35 1.38 -3.25
C LYS A 7 4.02 1.90 -2.68
N LEU A 8 2.89 1.29 -3.04
CA LEU A 8 1.57 1.65 -2.50
C LEU A 8 1.45 1.35 -1.01
N ALA A 9 1.90 0.17 -0.57
CA ALA A 9 1.92 -0.19 0.85
C ALA A 9 2.77 0.80 1.66
N PHE A 10 3.93 1.22 1.12
CA PHE A 10 4.77 2.23 1.76
C PHE A 10 4.08 3.58 1.92
N ILE A 11 3.43 4.09 0.86
CA ILE A 11 2.68 5.36 0.93
C ILE A 11 1.55 5.26 1.96
N LEU A 12 0.82 4.15 1.98
CA LEU A 12 -0.21 3.87 2.99
C LEU A 12 0.36 3.86 4.41
N GLY A 13 1.47 3.15 4.64
CA GLY A 13 2.15 3.11 5.93
C GLY A 13 2.60 4.49 6.41
N VAL A 14 3.22 5.29 5.53
CA VAL A 14 3.65 6.65 5.86
C VAL A 14 2.45 7.55 6.18
N SER A 15 1.37 7.46 5.40
CA SER A 15 0.15 8.24 5.68
C SER A 15 -0.49 7.87 7.02
N ALA A 16 -0.53 6.57 7.35
CA ALA A 16 -1.03 6.07 8.63
C ALA A 16 -0.14 6.51 9.79
N PHE A 17 1.18 6.52 9.62
CA PHE A 17 2.13 7.04 10.61
C PHE A 17 1.78 8.48 10.99
N PHE A 18 1.71 9.38 10.00
CA PHE A 18 1.42 10.79 10.26
C PHE A 18 0.00 10.99 10.82
N ALA A 19 -0.99 10.25 10.32
CA ALA A 19 -2.35 10.33 10.86
C ALA A 19 -2.39 9.94 12.36
N ILE A 20 -1.81 8.81 12.73
CA ILE A 20 -1.80 8.33 14.12
C ILE A 20 -1.00 9.27 15.02
N LEU A 21 0.14 9.77 14.54
CA LEU A 21 0.98 10.71 15.28
C LEU A 21 0.23 12.02 15.54
N LEU A 22 -0.36 12.62 14.49
CA LEU A 22 -1.08 13.89 14.61
C LEU A 22 -2.33 13.76 15.47
N ILE A 23 -3.05 12.64 15.37
CA ILE A 23 -4.20 12.37 16.25
C ILE A 23 -3.74 12.28 17.71
N ASN A 24 -2.72 11.48 18.02
CA ASN A 24 -2.26 11.32 19.41
C ASN A 24 -1.72 12.63 20.01
N ILE A 25 -1.02 13.44 19.22
CA ILE A 25 -0.52 14.75 19.68
C ILE A 25 -1.70 15.73 19.82
N GLY A 26 -2.62 15.78 18.85
CA GLY A 26 -3.74 16.71 18.84
C GLY A 26 -4.80 16.45 19.91
N THR A 27 -4.93 15.21 20.39
CA THR A 27 -5.83 14.84 21.49
C THR A 27 -5.16 14.87 22.87
N SER A 28 -3.86 15.14 22.95
CA SER A 28 -3.12 15.18 24.22
C SER A 28 -3.41 16.48 24.97
N GLU A 29 -3.63 16.39 26.28
CA GLU A 29 -3.75 17.56 27.17
C GLU A 29 -2.43 18.36 27.21
N ASN A 30 -1.29 17.67 27.12
CA ASN A 30 0.04 18.26 27.06
C ASN A 30 0.80 17.73 25.82
N PRO A 31 0.66 18.39 24.66
CA PRO A 31 1.23 17.93 23.39
C PRO A 31 2.76 18.03 23.33
N PHE A 32 3.37 18.84 24.18
CA PHE A 32 4.83 19.06 24.21
C PHE A 32 5.53 18.29 25.34
N ASP A 33 4.82 17.46 26.10
CA ASP A 33 5.44 16.58 27.10
C ASP A 33 6.28 15.51 26.36
N PRO A 34 7.61 15.44 26.61
CA PRO A 34 8.49 14.46 25.98
C PRO A 34 8.02 13.01 26.13
N PHE A 35 7.38 12.66 27.25
CA PHE A 35 6.87 11.30 27.46
C PHE A 35 5.67 10.99 26.56
N ASN A 36 4.76 11.95 26.39
CA ASN A 36 3.60 11.80 25.51
C ASN A 36 4.01 11.75 24.04
N VAL A 37 4.96 12.60 23.63
CA VAL A 37 5.52 12.57 22.27
C VAL A 37 6.19 11.23 21.99
N LEU A 38 7.02 10.73 22.91
CA LEU A 38 7.67 9.43 22.75
C LEU A 38 6.64 8.29 22.64
N SER A 39 5.61 8.30 23.49
CA SER A 39 4.50 7.33 23.44
C SER A 39 3.75 7.40 22.10
N ALA A 40 3.45 8.60 21.62
CA ALA A 40 2.78 8.83 20.34
C ALA A 40 3.61 8.32 19.16
N VAL A 41 4.93 8.56 19.16
CA VAL A 41 5.85 8.07 18.12
C VAL A 41 5.88 6.53 18.10
N ILE A 42 5.96 5.88 19.26
CA ILE A 42 5.95 4.41 19.35
C ILE A 42 4.63 3.84 18.82
N LYS A 43 3.49 4.41 19.24
CA LYS A 43 2.16 4.00 18.74
C LYS A 43 2.03 4.21 17.23
N ALA A 44 2.51 5.35 16.73
CA ALA A 44 2.49 5.65 15.30
C ALA A 44 3.36 4.67 14.50
N LEU A 45 4.55 4.31 14.99
CA LEU A 45 5.42 3.30 14.36
C LEU A 45 4.75 1.93 14.29
N LEU A 46 4.19 1.45 15.41
CA LEU A 46 3.51 0.15 15.46
C LEU A 46 2.27 0.14 14.55
N GLY A 47 1.45 1.19 14.61
CA GLY A 47 0.25 1.32 13.78
C GLY A 47 0.57 1.42 12.29
N ALA A 48 1.58 2.20 11.92
CA ALA A 48 2.06 2.30 10.54
C ALA A 48 2.60 0.97 10.02
N GLY A 49 3.34 0.21 10.86
CA GLY A 49 3.83 -1.12 10.52
C GLY A 49 2.69 -2.11 10.23
N LEU A 50 1.65 -2.11 11.06
CA LEU A 50 0.45 -2.93 10.84
C LEU A 50 -0.30 -2.52 9.57
N CYS A 51 -0.50 -1.21 9.36
CA CYS A 51 -1.16 -0.70 8.14
C CYS A 51 -0.37 -1.03 6.87
N TRP A 52 0.96 -0.90 6.92
CA TRP A 52 1.84 -1.29 5.82
C TRP A 52 1.72 -2.78 5.50
N PHE A 53 1.75 -3.63 6.53
CA PHE A 53 1.63 -5.08 6.36
C PHE A 53 0.27 -5.50 5.79
N CYS A 54 -0.82 -4.97 6.34
CA CYS A 54 -2.17 -5.19 5.79
C CYS A 54 -2.30 -4.68 4.36
N GLY A 55 -1.80 -3.48 4.07
CA GLY A 55 -1.82 -2.90 2.72
C GLY A 55 -1.01 -3.73 1.72
N PHE A 56 0.11 -4.33 2.15
CA PHE A 56 0.89 -5.25 1.33
C PHE A 56 0.12 -6.53 1.01
N ILE A 57 -0.54 -7.15 1.99
CA ILE A 57 -1.35 -8.36 1.80
C ILE A 57 -2.54 -8.09 0.89
N ILE A 58 -3.32 -7.04 1.18
CA ILE A 58 -4.50 -6.66 0.40
C ILE A 58 -4.09 -6.31 -1.03
N GLY A 59 -2.99 -5.56 -1.19
CA GLY A 59 -2.42 -5.26 -2.49
C GLY A 59 -2.07 -6.53 -3.25
N ASP A 60 -1.37 -7.48 -2.65
CA ASP A 60 -1.02 -8.74 -3.31
C ASP A 60 -2.27 -9.55 -3.72
N ILE A 61 -3.29 -9.62 -2.86
CA ILE A 61 -4.57 -10.31 -3.16
C ILE A 61 -5.31 -9.62 -4.31
N LEU A 62 -5.49 -8.29 -4.27
CA LEU A 62 -6.20 -7.55 -5.30
C LEU A 62 -5.47 -7.62 -6.64
N PHE A 63 -4.14 -7.45 -6.64
CA PHE A 63 -3.36 -7.56 -7.87
C PHE A 63 -3.37 -8.99 -8.43
N LYS A 64 -3.33 -10.02 -7.59
CA LYS A 64 -3.47 -11.41 -8.09
C LYS A 64 -4.88 -11.66 -8.61
N GLY A 65 -5.93 -11.28 -7.88
CA GLY A 65 -7.31 -11.50 -8.26
C GLY A 65 -7.73 -10.74 -9.53
N VAL A 66 -7.42 -9.45 -9.60
CA VAL A 66 -7.78 -8.62 -10.77
C VAL A 66 -7.04 -9.05 -12.03
N PHE A 67 -5.75 -9.42 -11.94
CA PHE A 67 -4.99 -9.81 -13.13
C PHE A 67 -5.23 -11.26 -13.57
N THR A 68 -5.78 -12.14 -12.72
CA THR A 68 -6.17 -13.49 -13.15
C THR A 68 -7.54 -13.55 -13.83
N ASP A 69 -8.41 -12.56 -13.60
CA ASP A 69 -9.70 -12.45 -14.29
C ASP A 69 -9.64 -11.76 -15.66
N ILE A 70 -8.52 -11.11 -15.99
CA ILE A 70 -8.32 -10.58 -17.35
C ILE A 70 -7.85 -11.76 -18.22
N GLU A 71 -8.80 -12.43 -18.87
CA GLU A 71 -8.49 -13.28 -20.02
C GLU A 71 -7.72 -12.42 -21.03
N ILE A 72 -6.42 -12.67 -21.14
CA ILE A 72 -5.62 -12.12 -22.24
C ILE A 72 -6.17 -12.79 -23.50
N ASP A 73 -7.05 -12.08 -24.20
CA ASP A 73 -7.64 -12.51 -25.46
C ASP A 73 -6.51 -12.84 -26.45
N ARG A 74 -6.24 -14.14 -26.61
CA ARG A 74 -5.14 -14.64 -27.45
C ARG A 74 -5.44 -14.51 -28.95
N THR A 75 -6.62 -14.02 -29.33
CA THR A 75 -7.02 -13.83 -30.73
C THR A 75 -6.13 -12.83 -31.47
N ASN A 76 -5.62 -11.79 -30.80
CA ASN A 76 -4.73 -10.79 -31.43
C ASN A 76 -3.31 -11.30 -31.78
N LEU A 77 -2.89 -12.48 -31.28
CA LEU A 77 -1.57 -13.05 -31.64
C LEU A 77 -1.59 -13.83 -32.96
N LEU A 78 -2.76 -14.33 -33.39
CA LEU A 78 -2.89 -15.12 -34.61
C LEU A 78 -3.12 -14.24 -35.86
N GLU A 79 -3.81 -13.11 -35.74
CA GLU A 79 -4.08 -12.21 -36.87
C GLU A 79 -2.82 -11.45 -37.32
N GLY A 80 -1.95 -11.06 -36.39
CA GLY A 80 -0.69 -10.37 -36.71
C GLY A 80 0.35 -11.23 -37.43
N GLY A 81 0.30 -12.57 -37.27
CA GLY A 81 1.26 -13.49 -37.89
C GLY A 81 0.98 -13.78 -39.38
N LEU A 82 -0.26 -13.62 -39.83
CA LEU A 82 -0.69 -13.87 -41.22
C LEU A 82 -0.47 -12.65 -42.12
N LEU A 83 -0.51 -11.44 -41.58
CA LEU A 83 -0.30 -10.19 -42.35
C LEU A 83 1.19 -9.86 -42.61
N GLN A 84 2.13 -10.51 -41.92
CA GLN A 84 3.57 -10.26 -42.09
C GLN A 84 4.23 -11.12 -43.18
N ARG A 85 3.44 -11.85 -43.98
CA ARG A 85 3.96 -12.86 -44.93
C ARG A 85 3.69 -12.60 -46.42
N ILE A 86 3.31 -11.38 -46.80
CA ILE A 86 3.20 -10.97 -48.22
C ILE A 86 4.09 -9.76 -48.48
#